data_AF-A0A8C3FA22-F1
#
_entry.id   AF-A0A8C3FA22-F1
#
_cell.length_a   1.000
_cell.length_b   1.000
_cell.length_c   1.000
_cell.angle_alpha   90.00
_cell.angle_beta   90.00
_cell.angle_gamma   90.00
#
_symmetry.space_group_name_H-M   'P 1'
#
loop_
_entity.id
_entity.type
_entity.pdbx_description
1 polymer ?
#
loop_
_entity_poly.entity_id
_entity_poly.type
_entity_poly.pdbx_seq_one_letter_code
_entity_poly.pdbx_strand_id
1 'polypeptide(L)'
;PVSGSNNGLIEPKKLPNPVRESKTHQELHRELLFSHRRLLPEHKPELQKVLETRRFKQLKQQQESQRPLTDLEEELRKRHRKLEQGLSKQAVKGLRPSGAGAEQTSSSGAQALGQGGAQTITAQALGCRG
;
A
#
# COMPACT_ATOMS: atom_id res chain seq x y z
N PRO A 1 -55.63 52.54 -17.43
CA PRO A 1 -54.89 51.29 -17.74
C PRO A 1 -53.84 51.06 -16.66
N VAL A 2 -53.97 49.95 -15.93
CA VAL A 2 -53.14 49.56 -14.78
C VAL A 2 -51.87 48.83 -15.23
N SER A 3 -50.73 49.19 -14.65
CA SER A 3 -49.53 48.37 -14.38
C SER A 3 -48.44 49.32 -13.88
N GLY A 4 -47.84 49.18 -12.71
CA GLY A 4 -47.74 48.03 -11.83
C GLY A 4 -46.36 48.12 -11.19
N SER A 5 -46.36 48.39 -9.88
CA SER A 5 -45.33 48.05 -8.91
C SER A 5 -43.97 48.79 -8.93
N ASN A 6 -43.58 49.14 -7.69
CA ASN A 6 -42.21 49.43 -7.20
C ASN A 6 -41.78 50.90 -7.04
N ASN A 7 -42.68 51.83 -6.70
CA ASN A 7 -42.34 53.25 -6.40
C ASN A 7 -41.73 53.48 -5.00
N GLY A 8 -40.81 52.65 -4.53
CA GLY A 8 -40.17 52.87 -3.23
C GLY A 8 -39.12 51.87 -2.77
N LEU A 9 -38.72 50.93 -3.62
CA LEU A 9 -37.67 49.97 -3.27
C LEU A 9 -36.32 50.54 -3.74
N ILE A 10 -35.39 50.75 -2.80
CA ILE A 10 -34.00 51.07 -3.13
C ILE A 10 -33.41 49.85 -3.82
N GLU A 11 -33.14 49.94 -5.12
CA GLU A 11 -32.43 48.89 -5.82
C GLU A 11 -31.00 48.79 -5.27
N PRO A 12 -30.52 47.59 -4.87
CA PRO A 12 -29.15 47.41 -4.45
C PRO A 12 -28.22 47.73 -5.62
N LYS A 13 -27.55 48.88 -5.54
CA LYS A 13 -26.50 49.26 -6.48
C LYS A 13 -25.32 48.32 -6.30
N LYS A 14 -24.89 47.69 -7.38
CA LYS A 14 -23.65 46.91 -7.38
C LYS A 14 -22.49 47.86 -7.11
N LEU A 15 -21.98 47.82 -5.90
CA LEU A 15 -20.82 48.63 -5.53
C LEU A 15 -19.59 48.11 -6.29
N PRO A 16 -18.80 49.02 -6.85
CA PRO A 16 -17.55 48.65 -7.50
C PRO A 16 -16.63 47.98 -6.49
N ASN A 17 -16.27 46.72 -6.72
CA ASN A 17 -15.36 46.00 -5.83
C ASN A 17 -13.93 46.31 -6.26
N PRO A 18 -13.17 47.12 -5.49
CA PRO A 18 -11.85 47.61 -5.92
C PRO A 18 -10.87 46.48 -6.24
N VAL A 19 -11.01 45.33 -5.57
CA VAL A 19 -10.20 44.12 -5.76
C VAL A 19 -10.53 43.42 -7.09
N ARG A 20 -11.80 43.45 -7.49
CA ARG A 20 -12.27 42.85 -8.74
C ARG A 20 -12.28 43.84 -9.92
N GLU A 21 -12.16 45.13 -9.69
CA GLU A 21 -12.09 46.12 -10.77
C GLU A 21 -10.65 46.41 -11.20
N SER A 22 -9.71 46.33 -10.26
CA SER A 22 -8.29 46.46 -10.57
C SER A 22 -7.79 45.24 -11.35
N LYS A 23 -7.49 45.43 -12.64
CA LYS A 23 -6.91 44.39 -13.51
C LYS A 23 -5.57 43.89 -12.97
N THR A 24 -4.73 44.80 -12.48
CA THR A 24 -3.40 44.47 -11.95
C THR A 24 -3.50 43.56 -10.72
N HIS A 25 -4.46 43.82 -9.83
CA HIS A 25 -4.71 42.97 -8.68
C HIS A 25 -5.20 41.57 -9.09
N GLN A 26 -6.10 41.48 -10.07
CA GLN A 26 -6.54 40.18 -10.58
C GLN A 26 -5.41 39.40 -11.24
N GLU A 27 -4.55 40.07 -11.98
CA GLU A 27 -3.42 39.45 -12.69
C GLU A 27 -2.40 38.87 -11.71
N LEU A 28 -2.05 39.64 -10.67
CA LEU A 28 -1.22 39.17 -9.57
C LEU A 28 -1.85 37.94 -8.87
N HIS A 29 -3.16 37.96 -8.61
CA HIS A 29 -3.84 36.81 -8.01
C HIS A 29 -3.75 35.55 -8.89
N ARG A 30 -3.89 35.69 -10.21
CA ARG A 30 -3.75 34.58 -11.15
C ARG A 30 -2.32 34.05 -11.16
N GLU A 31 -1.33 34.94 -11.20
CA GLU A 31 0.09 34.59 -11.17
C GLU A 31 0.47 33.86 -9.88
N LEU A 32 0.00 34.33 -8.72
CA LEU A 32 0.22 33.69 -7.43
C LEU A 32 -0.39 32.30 -7.36
N LEU A 33 -1.64 32.11 -7.83
CA LEU A 33 -2.27 30.80 -7.89
C LEU A 33 -1.54 29.86 -8.84
N PHE A 34 -1.10 30.37 -10.00
CA PHE A 34 -0.34 29.58 -10.96
C PHE A 34 1.01 29.15 -10.39
N SER A 35 1.73 30.08 -9.74
CA SER A 35 3.01 29.84 -9.09
C SER A 35 2.87 28.83 -7.95
N HIS A 36 1.83 28.96 -7.12
CA HIS A 36 1.58 28.03 -6.02
C HIS A 36 1.28 26.60 -6.51
N ARG A 37 0.46 26.46 -7.57
CA ARG A 37 0.11 25.14 -8.13
C ARG A 37 1.24 24.48 -8.93
N ARG A 38 2.15 25.27 -9.50
CA ARG A 38 3.19 24.77 -10.43
C ARG A 38 4.57 24.69 -9.81
N LEU A 39 4.92 25.61 -8.91
CA LEU A 39 6.26 25.77 -8.33
C LEU A 39 6.37 25.24 -6.91
N LEU A 40 5.28 25.24 -6.15
CA LEU A 40 5.22 24.47 -4.91
C LEU A 40 4.81 23.04 -5.28
N PRO A 41 5.52 22.00 -4.80
CA PRO A 41 4.90 20.69 -4.72
C PRO A 41 3.61 20.92 -3.94
N GLU A 42 2.45 20.76 -4.60
CA GLU A 42 1.17 20.59 -3.92
C GLU A 42 1.49 19.64 -2.78
N HIS A 43 1.55 20.17 -1.55
CA HIS A 43 1.84 19.36 -0.40
C HIS A 43 0.55 18.59 -0.20
N LYS A 44 0.40 17.51 -0.99
CA LYS A 44 -0.70 16.58 -0.89
C LYS A 44 -0.85 16.36 0.60
N PRO A 45 -2.01 16.68 1.19
CA PRO A 45 -2.19 16.51 2.62
C PRO A 45 -1.74 15.09 2.96
N GLU A 46 -1.08 14.88 4.10
CA GLU A 46 -0.46 13.59 4.44
C GLU A 46 -1.40 12.40 4.21
N LEU A 47 -2.70 12.61 4.46
CA LEU A 47 -3.75 11.66 4.14
C LEU A 47 -3.78 11.22 2.67
N GLN A 48 -3.72 12.16 1.71
CA GLN A 48 -3.72 11.83 0.28
C GLN A 48 -2.47 11.03 -0.12
N LYS A 49 -1.29 11.40 0.39
CA LYS A 49 -0.05 10.63 0.16
C LYS A 49 -0.19 9.19 0.70
N VAL A 50 -0.74 9.05 1.90
CA VAL A 50 -0.97 7.74 2.54
C VAL A 50 -1.97 6.89 1.74
N LEU A 51 -3.07 7.48 1.28
CA LEU A 51 -4.07 6.78 0.46
C LEU A 51 -3.49 6.32 -0.88
N GLU A 52 -2.75 7.19 -1.57
CA GLU A 52 -2.08 6.85 -2.84
C GLU A 52 -1.05 5.73 -2.63
N THR A 53 -0.24 5.83 -1.57
CA THR A 53 0.74 4.81 -1.19
C THR A 53 0.06 3.47 -0.91
N ARG A 54 -1.04 3.45 -0.16
CA ARG A 54 -1.82 2.23 0.12
C ARG A 54 -2.38 1.64 -1.17
N ARG A 55 -2.97 2.47 -2.05
CA ARG A 55 -3.51 2.03 -3.34
C ARG A 55 -2.43 1.39 -4.21
N PHE A 56 -1.25 2.02 -4.31
CA PHE A 56 -0.13 1.49 -5.10
C PHE A 56 0.39 0.17 -4.53
N LYS A 57 0.57 0.07 -3.20
CA LYS A 57 1.00 -1.17 -2.54
C LYS A 57 0.01 -2.31 -2.75
N GLN A 58 -1.29 -2.04 -2.63
CA GLN A 58 -2.33 -3.04 -2.85
C GLN A 58 -2.35 -3.53 -4.30
N LEU A 59 -2.19 -2.63 -5.27
CA LEU A 59 -2.13 -2.99 -6.68
C LEU A 59 -0.88 -3.84 -6.99
N LYS A 60 0.27 -3.44 -6.44
CA LYS A 60 1.52 -4.18 -6.57
C LYS A 60 1.41 -5.59 -5.99
N GLN A 61 0.84 -5.74 -4.80
CA GLN A 61 0.61 -7.04 -4.17
C GLN A 61 -0.35 -7.92 -4.99
N GLN A 62 -1.44 -7.35 -5.52
CA GLN A 62 -2.34 -8.09 -6.41
C GLN A 62 -1.60 -8.56 -7.67
N GLN A 63 -0.81 -7.69 -8.29
CA GLN A 63 -0.02 -8.04 -9.47
C GLN A 63 1.03 -9.12 -9.17
N GLU A 64 1.73 -9.03 -8.03
CA GLU A 64 2.71 -10.04 -7.60
C GLU A 64 2.05 -11.39 -7.28
N SER A 65 0.87 -11.39 -6.65
CA SER A 65 0.12 -12.63 -6.36
C SER A 65 -0.40 -13.33 -7.61
N GLN A 66 -0.70 -12.57 -8.66
CA GLN A 66 -1.13 -13.08 -9.96
C GLN A 66 0.05 -13.31 -10.91
N ARG A 67 1.26 -12.93 -10.51
CA ARG A 67 2.43 -13.07 -11.38
C ARG A 67 2.77 -14.56 -11.48
N PRO A 68 2.88 -15.12 -12.69
CA PRO A 68 3.45 -16.45 -12.85
C PRO A 68 4.89 -16.46 -12.32
N LEU A 69 5.36 -17.62 -11.88
CA LEU A 69 6.76 -17.78 -11.49
C LEU A 69 7.66 -17.35 -12.65
N THR A 70 8.73 -16.64 -12.30
CA THR A 70 9.77 -16.30 -13.26
C THR A 70 10.58 -17.54 -13.62
N ASP A 71 11.12 -17.59 -14.85
CA ASP A 71 11.98 -18.67 -15.33
C ASP A 71 13.12 -18.99 -14.35
N LEU A 72 13.68 -17.96 -13.71
CA LEU A 72 14.73 -18.08 -12.70
C LEU A 72 14.22 -18.75 -11.41
N GLU A 73 13.04 -18.37 -10.90
CA GLU A 73 12.43 -18.99 -9.72
C GLU A 73 12.10 -20.47 -9.96
N GLU A 74 11.65 -20.81 -11.17
CA GLU A 74 11.45 -22.20 -11.56
C GLU A 74 12.74 -23.00 -11.55
N GLU A 75 13.82 -22.46 -12.11
CA GLU A 75 15.12 -23.13 -12.14
C GLU A 75 15.69 -23.32 -10.73
N LEU A 76 15.54 -22.33 -9.86
CA LEU A 76 15.89 -22.46 -8.44
C LEU A 76 15.09 -23.58 -7.75
N ARG A 77 13.77 -23.66 -7.96
CA ARG A 77 12.95 -24.77 -7.43
C ARG A 77 13.40 -26.13 -7.97
N LYS A 78 13.72 -26.22 -9.27
CA LYS A 78 14.22 -27.46 -9.88
C LYS A 78 15.54 -27.89 -9.22
N ARG A 79 16.47 -26.97 -8.98
CA ARG A 79 17.73 -27.26 -8.28
C ARG A 79 17.52 -27.66 -6.83
N HIS A 80 16.66 -26.96 -6.09
CA HIS A 80 16.35 -27.29 -4.70
C HIS A 80 15.80 -28.72 -4.58
N ARG A 81 14.83 -29.07 -5.43
CA ARG A 81 14.27 -30.44 -5.48
C ARG A 81 15.32 -31.50 -5.82
N LYS A 82 16.26 -31.21 -6.73
CA LYS A 82 17.37 -32.14 -7.04
C LYS A 82 18.28 -32.35 -5.83
N LEU A 83 18.60 -31.29 -5.09
CA LEU A 83 19.41 -31.37 -3.88
C LEU A 83 18.70 -32.16 -2.78
N GLU A 84 17.42 -31.88 -2.50
CA GLU A 84 16.62 -32.65 -1.53
C GLU A 84 16.54 -34.15 -1.88
N GLN A 85 16.36 -34.48 -3.16
CA GLN A 85 16.37 -35.86 -3.64
C GLN A 85 17.75 -36.51 -3.50
N GLY A 86 18.83 -35.77 -3.72
CA GLY A 86 20.20 -36.26 -3.52
C GLY A 86 20.52 -36.50 -2.03
N LEU A 87 20.09 -35.57 -1.17
CA LEU A 87 20.27 -35.64 0.28
C LEU A 87 19.43 -36.75 0.92
N SER A 88 18.17 -36.92 0.52
CA SER A 88 17.32 -38.02 0.98
C SER A 88 17.87 -39.40 0.55
N LYS A 89 18.40 -39.52 -0.67
CA LYS A 89 19.06 -40.77 -1.13
C LYS A 89 20.34 -41.08 -0.34
N GLN A 90 21.08 -40.07 0.11
CA GLN A 90 22.25 -40.25 0.99
C GLN A 90 21.84 -40.58 2.43
N ALA A 91 20.78 -39.96 2.96
CA ALA A 91 20.25 -40.24 4.29
C ALA A 91 19.79 -41.71 4.43
N VAL A 92 19.23 -42.30 3.38
CA VAL A 92 18.82 -43.72 3.37
C VAL A 92 20.01 -44.68 3.21
N LYS A 93 21.12 -44.25 2.59
CA LYS A 93 22.36 -45.06 2.49
C LYS A 93 23.23 -45.01 3.76
N GLY A 94 22.99 -44.05 4.66
CA GLY A 94 23.77 -43.84 5.89
C GLY A 94 23.31 -44.63 7.12
N LEU A 95 22.13 -45.26 7.11
CA LEU A 95 21.70 -46.14 8.20
C LEU A 95 22.16 -47.59 7.96
N ARG A 96 23.41 -47.87 8.34
CA ARG A 96 23.81 -49.22 8.77
C ARG A 96 23.76 -49.25 10.31
N PRO A 97 23.04 -50.17 10.96
CA PRO A 97 23.15 -50.36 12.39
C PRO A 97 24.32 -51.31 12.67
N SER A 98 25.34 -50.84 13.37
CA SER A 98 26.23 -51.72 14.13
C SER A 98 26.78 -50.91 15.30
N GLY A 99 26.24 -51.18 16.48
CA GLY A 99 26.58 -50.49 17.70
C GLY A 99 27.97 -50.85 18.23
N ALA A 100 28.49 -49.93 19.06
CA ALA A 100 29.21 -50.18 20.31
C ALA A 100 29.83 -48.83 20.73
N GLY A 101 29.59 -48.40 21.96
CA GLY A 101 30.28 -47.25 22.55
C GLY A 101 29.36 -46.35 23.34
N ALA A 102 29.21 -46.66 24.62
CA ALA A 102 28.65 -45.77 25.62
C ALA A 102 29.54 -44.54 25.79
N GLU A 103 28.97 -43.34 25.83
CA GLU A 103 29.46 -42.27 26.71
C GLU A 103 28.29 -41.46 27.25
N GLN A 104 28.22 -41.44 28.58
CA GLN A 104 27.40 -40.52 29.34
C GLN A 104 28.05 -39.14 29.28
N THR A 105 27.35 -38.13 28.77
CA THR A 105 27.59 -36.75 29.17
C THR A 105 26.26 -36.09 29.49
N SER A 106 26.03 -35.94 30.78
CA SER A 106 25.01 -35.09 31.37
C SER A 106 25.38 -33.62 31.18
N SER A 107 24.57 -32.85 30.46
CA SER A 107 24.33 -31.41 30.71
C SER A 107 23.19 -30.95 29.78
N SER A 108 22.00 -30.66 30.31
CA SER A 108 21.59 -29.33 30.76
C SER A 108 21.47 -28.31 29.61
N GLY A 109 20.23 -27.93 29.26
CA GLY A 109 19.97 -26.59 28.75
C GLY A 109 18.86 -26.43 27.71
N ALA A 110 17.74 -25.83 28.15
CA ALA A 110 16.78 -25.01 27.37
C ALA A 110 16.03 -25.72 26.22
N GLN A 111 14.81 -26.24 26.41
CA GLN A 111 13.54 -25.52 26.63
C GLN A 111 13.32 -24.25 25.77
N ALA A 112 12.20 -24.32 25.04
CA ALA A 112 11.35 -23.26 24.49
C ALA A 112 11.77 -22.58 23.17
N LEU A 113 11.28 -23.12 22.05
CA LEU A 113 10.91 -22.30 20.89
C LEU A 113 9.39 -22.30 20.76
N GLY A 114 8.82 -21.11 20.98
CA GLY A 114 7.40 -20.85 21.05
C GLY A 114 6.67 -21.16 19.76
N GLN A 115 5.50 -21.77 19.91
CA GLN A 115 4.47 -21.84 18.90
C GLN A 115 3.90 -20.43 18.70
N GLY A 116 4.53 -19.64 17.82
CA GLY A 116 3.93 -18.43 17.28
C GLY A 116 2.95 -18.81 16.17
N GLY A 117 1.72 -19.18 16.55
CA GLY A 117 0.64 -19.42 15.60
C GLY A 117 0.36 -18.16 14.79
N ALA A 118 0.67 -18.19 13.50
CA ALA A 118 0.23 -17.18 12.55
C ALA A 118 -1.30 -17.29 12.40
N GLN A 119 -2.04 -16.46 13.14
CA GLN A 119 -3.46 -16.27 12.91
C GLN A 119 -3.62 -15.55 11.57
N THR A 120 -3.90 -16.31 10.52
CA THR A 120 -4.33 -15.80 9.23
C THR A 120 -5.80 -15.40 9.34
N ILE A 121 -6.04 -14.10 9.52
CA ILE A 121 -7.40 -13.56 9.50
C ILE A 121 -7.88 -13.63 8.04
N THR A 122 -8.64 -14.68 7.74
CA THR A 122 -9.29 -14.84 6.44
C THR A 122 -10.50 -13.90 6.42
N ALA A 123 -10.37 -12.74 5.79
CA ALA A 123 -11.47 -11.81 5.62
C ALA A 123 -12.49 -12.40 4.64
N GLN A 124 -13.59 -12.95 5.16
CA GLN A 124 -14.76 -13.28 4.35
C GLN A 124 -15.47 -11.97 3.96
N ALA A 125 -15.32 -11.58 2.69
CA ALA A 125 -16.13 -10.54 2.08
C ALA A 125 -17.49 -11.14 1.70
N LEU A 126 -18.49 -11.01 2.59
CA LEU A 126 -19.88 -11.17 2.20
C LEU A 126 -20.43 -9.79 1.84
N GLY A 127 -20.64 -9.59 0.54
CA GLY A 127 -21.29 -8.42 0.00
C GLY A 127 -22.73 -8.33 0.51
N CYS A 128 -23.06 -7.19 1.11
CA CYS A 128 -24.43 -6.76 1.30
C CYS A 128 -24.67 -5.58 0.36
N ARG A 129 -25.41 -5.85 -0.72
CA ARG A 129 -26.14 -4.83 -1.48
C ARG A 129 -27.23 -4.28 -0.56
N GLY A 130 -27.36 -2.95 -0.52
CA GLY A 130 -28.47 -2.21 0.09
C GLY A 130 -28.44 -0.80 -0.47
#